data_AF-A0A7S3DMB0-F1
#
_entry.id   AF-A0A7S3DMB0-F1
#
_cell.length_a   1.000
_cell.length_b   1.000
_cell.length_c   1.000
_cell.angle_alpha   90.00
_cell.angle_beta   90.00
_cell.angle_gamma   90.00
#
_symmetry.space_group_name_H-M   'P 1'
#
loop_
_entity.id
_entity.type
_entity.pdbx_description
1 polymer ?
#
loop_
_entity_poly.entity_id
_entity_poly.type
_entity_poly.pdbx_seq_one_letter_code
_entity_poly.pdbx_strand_id
1 'polypeptide(L)'
;SWHRYVIASAQLKACGNKEADSAIVLKGFNEGIKLANKRDHKQDAALAAQLALEYMLSTRESGTRRRNSCAVKSPQEIHDLLPVQEYLEQALDGYVAWGATNLVKHLKTKYAGLIKNMLV
;
A
#
# COMPACT_ATOMS: atom_id res chain seq x y z
N SER A 1 10.90 7.72 15.19
CA SER A 1 9.83 8.63 14.70
C SER A 1 8.51 7.87 14.66
N TRP A 2 7.41 8.49 15.10
CA TRP A 2 6.11 7.81 15.26
C TRP A 2 5.59 7.17 13.95
N HIS A 3 5.75 7.83 12.81
CA HIS A 3 5.31 7.30 11.51
C HIS A 3 6.03 6.00 11.11
N ARG A 4 7.35 5.90 11.33
CA ARG A 4 8.12 4.67 11.04
C ARG A 4 7.65 3.50 11.90
N TYR A 5 7.28 3.76 13.15
CA TYR A 5 6.70 2.73 14.03
C TYR A 5 5.35 2.22 13.49
N VAL A 6 4.48 3.13 13.05
CA VAL A 6 3.18 2.78 12.46
C VAL A 6 3.38 1.96 11.18
N ILE A 7 4.27 2.39 10.28
CA ILE A 7 4.60 1.68 9.03
C ILE A 7 5.15 0.28 9.32
N ALA A 8 6.13 0.17 10.23
CA ALA A 8 6.70 -1.12 10.61
C ALA A 8 5.65 -2.05 11.24
N SER A 9 4.77 -1.51 12.09
CA SER A 9 3.69 -2.29 12.71
C SER A 9 2.68 -2.80 11.69
N ALA A 10 2.34 -1.99 10.68
CA ALA A 10 1.49 -2.41 9.57
C ALA A 10 2.16 -3.52 8.75
N GLN A 11 3.46 -3.37 8.46
CA GLN A 11 4.23 -4.39 7.72
C GLN A 11 4.33 -5.72 8.48
N LEU A 12 4.55 -5.68 9.80
CA LEU A 12 4.58 -6.90 10.61
C LEU A 12 3.24 -7.64 10.59
N LYS A 13 2.12 -6.89 10.60
CA LYS A 13 0.78 -7.48 10.43
C LYS A 13 0.59 -8.04 9.02
N ALA A 14 1.05 -7.32 7.99
CA ALA A 14 0.99 -7.78 6.60
C ALA A 14 1.76 -9.09 6.38
N CYS A 15 2.93 -9.25 7.01
CA CYS A 15 3.75 -10.46 6.96
C CYS A 15 3.28 -11.59 7.90
N GLY A 16 2.33 -11.33 8.80
CA GLY A 16 1.89 -12.29 9.79
C GLY A 16 1.09 -13.46 9.19
N ASN A 17 1.35 -14.68 9.66
CA ASN A 17 0.67 -15.91 9.18
C ASN A 17 -0.79 -16.08 9.63
N LYS A 18 -1.29 -15.24 10.53
CA LYS A 18 -2.71 -15.25 10.96
C LYS A 18 -3.42 -14.20 10.14
N GLU A 19 -4.56 -14.56 9.55
CA GLU A 19 -5.48 -13.76 8.72
C GLU A 19 -5.60 -12.30 9.20
N ALA A 20 -4.59 -11.50 8.87
CA ALA A 20 -4.57 -10.12 9.28
C ALA A 20 -5.63 -9.43 8.45
N ASP A 21 -6.62 -8.87 9.13
CA ASP A 21 -7.69 -8.13 8.47
C ASP A 21 -7.06 -7.07 7.57
N SER A 22 -7.25 -7.21 6.26
CA SER A 22 -6.70 -6.31 5.25
C SER A 22 -7.08 -4.85 5.50
N ALA A 23 -8.24 -4.58 6.10
CA ALA A 23 -8.65 -3.23 6.46
C ALA A 23 -7.73 -2.65 7.55
N ILE A 24 -7.34 -3.45 8.55
CA ILE A 24 -6.43 -3.03 9.62
C ILE A 24 -5.03 -2.77 9.06
N VAL A 25 -4.54 -3.63 8.17
CA VAL A 25 -3.21 -3.49 7.55
C VAL A 25 -3.15 -2.20 6.72
N LEU A 26 -4.12 -2.00 5.82
CA LEU A 26 -4.15 -0.85 4.93
C LEU A 26 -4.40 0.46 5.68
N LYS A 27 -5.26 0.45 6.73
CA LYS A 27 -5.41 1.60 7.63
C LYS A 27 -4.09 1.99 8.29
N GLY A 28 -3.29 1.00 8.71
CA GLY A 28 -1.95 1.24 9.26
C GLY A 28 -1.01 1.91 8.26
N PHE A 29 -0.99 1.45 7.00
CA PHE A 29 -0.19 2.11 5.96
C PHE A 29 -0.68 3.54 5.68
N ASN A 30 -1.98 3.76 5.54
CA ASN A 30 -2.57 5.10 5.33
C ASN A 30 -2.23 6.08 6.45
N GLU A 31 -2.31 5.63 7.69
CA GLU A 31 -1.89 6.45 8.84
C GLU A 31 -0.38 6.75 8.77
N GLY A 32 0.44 5.76 8.43
CA GLY A 32 1.88 5.91 8.21
C GLY A 32 2.21 6.97 7.15
N ILE A 33 1.55 6.91 5.99
CA ILE A 33 1.68 7.88 4.88
C ILE A 33 1.33 9.29 5.37
N LYS A 34 0.15 9.44 6.01
CA LYS A 34 -0.32 10.74 6.53
C LYS A 34 0.66 11.35 7.52
N LEU A 35 1.20 10.55 8.45
CA LEU A 35 2.15 11.02 9.45
C LEU A 35 3.52 11.36 8.82
N ALA A 36 3.98 10.58 7.85
CA ALA A 36 5.22 10.84 7.12
C ALA A 36 5.14 12.14 6.31
N ASN A 37 4.04 12.36 5.58
CA ASN A 37 3.80 13.59 4.81
C ASN A 37 3.74 14.83 5.71
N LYS A 38 3.09 14.75 6.88
CA LYS A 38 3.08 15.85 7.87
C LYS A 38 4.47 16.26 8.37
N ARG A 39 5.47 15.39 8.24
CA ARG A 39 6.85 15.62 8.68
C ARG A 39 7.80 15.84 7.49
N ASP A 40 7.26 16.00 6.28
CA ASP A 40 8.01 16.09 5.02
C ASP A 40 8.98 14.91 4.80
N HIS A 41 8.65 13.74 5.33
CA HIS A 41 9.44 12.52 5.15
C HIS A 41 8.97 11.75 3.91
N LYS A 42 9.16 12.36 2.74
CA LYS A 42 8.69 11.86 1.43
C LYS A 42 9.09 10.41 1.16
N GLN A 43 10.31 10.05 1.53
CA GLN A 43 10.86 8.68 1.41
C GLN A 43 10.05 7.64 2.22
N ASP A 44 9.62 7.98 3.43
CA ASP A 44 8.88 7.07 4.31
C ASP A 44 7.41 6.98 3.86
N ALA A 45 6.84 8.07 3.35
CA ALA A 45 5.51 8.08 2.74
C ALA A 45 5.45 7.22 1.47
N ALA A 46 6.43 7.39 0.57
CA ALA A 46 6.55 6.62 -0.67
C ALA A 46 6.70 5.12 -0.38
N LEU A 47 7.56 4.77 0.59
CA LEU A 47 7.73 3.38 1.02
C LEU A 47 6.43 2.79 1.57
N ALA A 48 5.72 3.51 2.43
CA ALA A 48 4.45 3.03 2.99
C ALA A 48 3.39 2.80 1.91
N ALA A 49 3.29 3.68 0.90
CA ALA A 49 2.41 3.51 -0.24
C ALA A 49 2.79 2.29 -1.10
N GLN A 50 4.10 2.09 -1.36
CA GLN A 50 4.58 0.90 -2.06
C GLN A 50 4.26 -0.40 -1.29
N LEU A 51 4.45 -0.42 0.04
CA LEU A 51 4.14 -1.60 0.85
C LEU A 51 2.64 -1.93 0.85
N ALA A 52 1.78 -0.90 0.91
CA ALA A 52 0.33 -1.08 0.78
C ALA A 52 -0.06 -1.67 -0.58
N LEU A 53 0.52 -1.15 -1.67
CA LEU A 53 0.35 -1.68 -3.02
C LEU A 53 0.70 -3.18 -3.11
N GLU A 54 1.89 -3.56 -2.63
CA GLU A 54 2.37 -4.94 -2.68
C GLU A 54 1.49 -5.88 -1.85
N TYR A 55 1.00 -5.41 -0.70
CA TYR A 55 0.07 -6.15 0.13
C TYR A 55 -1.27 -6.39 -0.60
N MET A 56 -1.82 -5.38 -1.28
CA MET A 56 -3.05 -5.55 -2.05
C MET A 56 -2.88 -6.51 -3.24
N LEU A 57 -1.74 -6.45 -3.93
CA LEU A 57 -1.48 -7.35 -5.06
C LEU A 57 -1.31 -8.80 -4.60
N SER A 58 -0.52 -9.03 -3.55
CA SER A 58 -0.30 -10.38 -3.00
C SER A 58 -1.58 -11.01 -2.43
N THR A 59 -2.46 -10.21 -1.81
CA THR A 59 -3.76 -10.69 -1.30
C THR A 59 -4.76 -10.96 -2.43
N ARG A 60 -4.77 -10.14 -3.50
CA ARG A 60 -5.59 -10.40 -4.70
C ARG A 60 -5.17 -11.68 -5.43
N GLU A 61 -3.87 -11.91 -5.60
CA GLU A 61 -3.34 -13.13 -6.21
C GLU A 61 -3.66 -14.37 -5.36
N SER A 62 -3.57 -14.24 -4.03
CA SER A 62 -3.93 -15.30 -3.08
C SER A 62 -5.44 -15.60 -3.03
N GLY A 63 -6.29 -14.72 -3.56
CA GLY A 63 -7.74 -14.86 -3.67
C GLY A 63 -8.22 -16.01 -4.58
N THR A 64 -7.32 -16.67 -5.32
CA THR A 64 -7.63 -17.94 -6.01
C THR A 64 -7.41 -19.20 -5.16
N ARG A 65 -6.87 -19.11 -3.93
CA ARG A 65 -6.54 -20.30 -3.11
C ARG A 65 -7.21 -20.45 -1.76
N ARG A 66 -8.00 -19.48 -1.26
CA ARG A 66 -8.76 -19.67 -0.01
C ARG A 66 -10.15 -19.07 -0.09
N ARG A 67 -11.08 -19.86 -0.65
CA ARG A 67 -12.47 -19.76 -0.21
C ARG A 67 -12.51 -20.25 1.24
N ASN A 68 -13.14 -19.44 2.09
CA ASN A 68 -13.72 -19.76 3.40
C ASN A 68 -13.04 -19.08 4.59
N SER A 69 -13.88 -18.32 5.31
CA SER A 69 -13.67 -17.52 6.52
C SER A 69 -12.87 -16.24 6.27
N CYS A 70 -13.42 -15.04 6.39
CA CYS A 70 -14.35 -14.53 7.39
C CYS A 70 -15.33 -13.49 6.79
N ALA A 71 -16.52 -13.44 7.39
CA ALA A 71 -17.51 -12.36 7.45
C ALA A 71 -17.62 -11.38 6.26
N VAL A 72 -18.82 -11.34 5.67
CA VAL A 72 -19.31 -10.24 4.84
C VAL A 72 -19.03 -8.90 5.54
N LYS A 73 -18.03 -8.17 5.05
CA LYS A 73 -17.72 -6.81 5.53
C LYS A 73 -18.82 -5.86 5.10
N SER A 74 -19.14 -4.92 5.97
CA SER A 74 -20.13 -3.88 5.64
C SER A 74 -19.59 -2.98 4.51
N PRO A 75 -20.43 -2.44 3.62
CA PRO A 75 -19.99 -1.57 2.52
C PRO A 75 -19.11 -0.41 2.96
N GLN A 76 -19.33 0.12 4.18
CA GLN A 76 -18.54 1.19 4.79
C GLN A 76 -17.04 0.85 4.99
N GLU A 77 -16.67 -0.40 5.27
CA GLU A 77 -15.28 -0.79 5.57
C GLU A 77 -14.38 -0.85 4.33
N ILE A 78 -14.99 -0.86 3.14
CA ILE A 78 -14.29 -0.85 1.84
C ILE A 78 -14.07 0.59 1.35
N HIS A 79 -14.87 1.56 1.81
CA HIS A 79 -14.86 2.94 1.32
C HIS A 79 -13.62 3.76 1.70
N ASP A 80 -12.89 3.37 2.77
CA ASP A 80 -11.69 4.09 3.24
C ASP A 80 -10.37 3.57 2.62
N LEU A 81 -10.45 2.58 1.73
CA LEU A 81 -9.29 1.97 1.10
C LEU A 81 -9.03 2.60 -0.26
N LEU A 82 -7.81 3.14 -0.44
CA LEU A 82 -7.41 3.66 -1.75
C LEU A 82 -7.36 2.51 -2.77
N PRO A 83 -7.73 2.75 -4.03
CA PRO A 83 -7.50 1.81 -5.11
C PRO A 83 -6.01 1.46 -5.25
N VAL A 84 -5.73 0.26 -5.77
CA VAL A 84 -4.35 -0.21 -6.05
C VAL A 84 -3.57 0.82 -6.88
N GLN A 85 -4.24 1.43 -7.86
CA GLN A 85 -3.68 2.45 -8.73
C GLN A 85 -3.24 3.70 -7.96
N GLU A 86 -4.02 4.15 -6.98
CA GLU A 86 -3.71 5.36 -6.22
C GLU A 86 -2.51 5.16 -5.29
N TYR A 87 -2.34 3.96 -4.70
CA TYR A 87 -1.11 3.65 -3.96
C TYR A 87 0.13 3.65 -4.86
N LEU A 88 0.01 3.19 -6.10
CA LEU A 88 1.09 3.24 -7.07
C LEU A 88 1.43 4.68 -7.45
N GLU A 89 0.44 5.54 -7.70
CA GLU A 89 0.64 6.97 -7.95
C GLU A 89 1.35 7.65 -6.77
N GLN A 90 0.85 7.46 -5.55
CA GLN A 90 1.45 8.06 -4.36
C GLN A 90 2.89 7.60 -4.12
N ALA A 91 3.19 6.32 -4.37
CA ALA A 91 4.55 5.82 -4.28
C ALA A 91 5.47 6.48 -5.33
N LEU A 92 5.02 6.53 -6.59
CA LEU A 92 5.78 7.15 -7.69
C LEU A 92 6.03 8.64 -7.43
N ASP A 93 5.00 9.40 -7.06
CA ASP A 93 5.10 10.83 -6.78
C ASP A 93 6.01 11.10 -5.58
N GLY A 94 5.90 10.30 -4.52
CA GLY A 94 6.78 10.41 -3.36
C GLY A 94 8.24 10.13 -3.70
N TYR A 95 8.52 9.10 -4.51
CA TYR A 95 9.87 8.80 -4.97
C TYR A 95 10.43 9.84 -5.96
N VAL A 96 9.58 10.42 -6.82
CA VAL A 96 9.95 11.56 -7.68
C VAL A 96 10.32 12.76 -6.82
N ALA A 97 9.48 13.12 -5.84
CA ALA A 97 9.70 14.27 -4.98
C ALA A 97 10.90 14.11 -4.03
N TRP A 98 11.32 12.88 -3.74
CA TRP A 98 12.55 12.56 -3.02
C TRP A 98 13.80 12.50 -3.93
N GLY A 99 13.63 12.39 -5.26
CA GLY A 99 14.73 12.28 -6.22
C GLY A 99 15.24 10.85 -6.46
N ALA A 100 14.47 9.82 -6.08
CA ALA A 100 14.85 8.41 -6.24
C ALA A 100 14.55 7.87 -7.65
N THR A 101 15.20 8.45 -8.66
CA THR A 101 14.98 8.16 -10.10
C THR A 101 15.08 6.67 -10.46
N ASN A 102 16.03 5.94 -9.87
CA ASN A 102 16.19 4.50 -10.09
C ASN A 102 14.99 3.69 -9.56
N LEU A 103 14.46 4.05 -8.39
CA LEU A 103 13.26 3.41 -7.84
C LEU A 103 12.03 3.73 -8.68
N VAL A 104 11.88 4.97 -9.13
CA VAL A 104 10.80 5.35 -10.06
C VAL A 104 10.85 4.51 -11.34
N LYS A 105 12.03 4.38 -11.95
CA LYS A 105 12.21 3.55 -13.16
C LYS A 105 11.87 2.08 -12.89
N HIS A 106 12.31 1.55 -11.74
CA HIS A 106 12.01 0.18 -11.34
C HIS A 106 10.50 -0.04 -11.20
N LEU A 107 9.80 0.83 -10.46
CA LEU A 107 8.36 0.69 -10.24
C LEU A 107 7.55 0.83 -11.53
N LYS A 108 7.91 1.78 -12.41
CA LYS A 108 7.28 1.92 -13.74
C LYS A 108 7.46 0.67 -14.59
N THR A 109 8.61 0.01 -14.48
CA THR A 109 8.86 -1.26 -15.18
C THR A 109 8.06 -2.41 -14.56
N LYS A 110 8.14 -2.57 -13.24
CA LYS A 110 7.49 -3.65 -12.49
C LYS A 110 5.96 -3.65 -12.66
N TYR A 111 5.37 -2.46 -12.66
CA TYR A 111 3.91 -2.28 -12.71
C TYR A 111 3.41 -1.72 -14.05
N ALA A 112 4.16 -1.90 -15.15
CA ALA A 112 3.81 -1.38 -16.46
C ALA A 112 2.38 -1.77 -16.90
N GLY A 113 1.92 -2.98 -16.57
CA GLY A 113 0.56 -3.43 -16.86
C GLY A 113 -0.52 -2.68 -16.09
N LEU A 114 -0.28 -2.33 -14.81
CA LEU A 114 -1.20 -1.51 -14.01
C LEU A 114 -1.25 -0.07 -14.54
N ILE A 115 -0.08 0.50 -14.87
CA ILE A 115 0.02 1.86 -15.41
C ILE A 115 -0.70 1.98 -16.76
N LYS A 116 -0.57 0.99 -17.64
CA LYS A 116 -1.27 0.99 -18.93
C LYS A 116 -2.79 1.06 -18.76
N ASN A 117 -3.33 0.45 -17.71
CA ASN A 117 -4.76 0.46 -17.41
C ASN A 117 -5.25 1.76 -16.73
N MET A 118 -4.34 2.65 -16.31
CA MET A 118 -4.68 3.97 -15.75
C MET A 118 -4.82 5.05 -16.83
N LEU A 119 -4.29 4.81 -18.03
CA LEU A 119 -4.28 5.77 -19.15
C LEU A 119 -5.44 5.56 -20.13
N VAL A 120 -6.40 4.69 -19.78
CA VAL A 120 -7.62 4.40 -20.55
C VAL A 120 -8.82 4.97 -19.81
#